data_AF-A0AAW1D8N5-F1
#
_entry.id   AF-A0AAW1D8N5-F1
#
_cell.length_a   1.000
_cell.length_b   1.000
_cell.length_c   1.000
_cell.angle_alpha   90.00
_cell.angle_beta   90.00
_cell.angle_gamma   90.00
#
_symmetry.space_group_name_H-M   'P 1'
#
loop_
_entity.id
_entity.type
_entity.pdbx_description
1 polymer ?
#
loop_
_entity_poly.entity_id
_entity_poly.type
_entity_poly.pdbx_seq_one_letter_code
_entity_poly.pdbx_strand_id
1 'polypeptide(L)'
;MCYEEVYTVDDEGTARYADIIAFKRNSKDTYIIDQTVSYEGNDINQAEAVHKEKCAMFEKCIKFYKKKYREQFGSEIIVFMGFGLVLEAQLLGGNMNFWTR
;
A
#
# COMPACT_ATOMS: atom_id res chain seq x y z
N MET A 1 6.14 -10.72 -5.49
CA MET A 1 4.84 -11.08 -6.12
C MET A 1 3.90 -9.90 -5.97
N CYS A 2 2.95 -9.71 -6.88
CA CYS A 2 2.07 -8.54 -6.88
C CYS A 2 0.61 -8.96 -7.15
N TYR A 3 -0.32 -8.30 -6.48
CA TYR A 3 -1.77 -8.49 -6.60
C TYR A 3 -2.43 -7.13 -6.75
N GLU A 4 -3.46 -7.06 -7.59
CA GLU A 4 -4.25 -5.86 -7.85
C GLU A 4 -5.67 -6.02 -7.29
N GLU A 5 -6.36 -4.91 -7.01
CA GLU A 5 -7.73 -4.83 -6.49
C GLU A 5 -7.98 -5.78 -5.30
N VAL A 6 -7.15 -5.65 -4.27
CA VAL A 6 -7.09 -6.61 -3.19
C VAL A 6 -8.14 -6.33 -2.12
N TYR A 7 -9.13 -7.21 -2.04
CA TYR A 7 -10.12 -7.21 -0.96
C TYR A 7 -9.49 -7.36 0.43
N THR A 8 -9.98 -6.56 1.37
CA THR A 8 -9.64 -6.62 2.78
C THR A 8 -10.82 -6.26 3.68
N VAL A 9 -10.66 -6.55 4.97
CA VAL A 9 -11.61 -6.22 6.03
C VAL A 9 -10.83 -5.60 7.19
N ASP A 10 -11.26 -4.43 7.65
CA ASP A 10 -10.67 -3.81 8.83
C ASP A 10 -11.14 -4.47 10.14
N ASP A 11 -10.50 -4.10 11.25
CA ASP A 11 -10.82 -4.64 12.58
C ASP A 11 -12.27 -4.40 13.03
N GLU A 12 -13.01 -3.49 12.37
CA GLU A 12 -14.41 -3.16 12.64
C GLU A 12 -15.38 -3.94 11.72
N GLY A 13 -14.85 -4.74 10.79
CA GLY A 13 -15.65 -5.50 9.82
C GLY A 13 -15.96 -4.74 8.53
N THR A 14 -15.39 -3.55 8.33
CA THR A 14 -15.63 -2.76 7.11
C THR A 14 -14.84 -3.34 5.95
N ALA A 15 -15.53 -3.64 4.86
CA ALA A 15 -14.92 -4.08 3.61
C ALA A 15 -14.20 -2.92 2.91
N ARG A 16 -13.00 -3.18 2.41
CA ARG A 16 -12.18 -2.22 1.64
C ARG A 16 -11.40 -2.95 0.55
N TYR A 17 -10.82 -2.18 -0.36
CA TYR A 17 -9.91 -2.67 -1.39
C TYR A 17 -8.65 -1.82 -1.37
N ALA A 18 -7.48 -2.46 -1.43
CA ALA A 18 -6.24 -1.80 -1.80
C ALA A 18 -6.05 -1.96 -3.31
N ASP A 19 -5.53 -0.93 -3.98
CA ASP A 19 -5.29 -1.02 -5.42
C ASP A 19 -4.25 -2.08 -5.73
N ILE A 20 -3.15 -2.13 -4.96
CA ILE A 20 -2.07 -3.11 -5.13
C ILE A 20 -1.54 -3.59 -3.77
N ILE A 21 -1.21 -4.88 -3.69
CA ILE A 21 -0.28 -5.42 -2.68
C ILE A 21 0.92 -6.04 -3.38
N ALA A 22 2.13 -5.67 -2.95
CA ALA A 22 3.36 -6.23 -3.46
C ALA A 22 4.25 -6.79 -2.36
N PHE A 23 4.86 -7.94 -2.63
CA PHE A 23 5.80 -8.63 -1.76
C PHE A 23 7.19 -8.55 -2.38
N LYS A 24 8.13 -7.93 -1.67
CA LYS A 24 9.52 -7.83 -2.12
C LYS A 24 10.19 -9.21 -2.08
N ARG A 25 10.88 -9.57 -3.16
CA ARG A 25 11.59 -10.85 -3.23
C ARG A 25 12.77 -10.85 -2.25
N ASN A 26 12.97 -11.95 -1.53
CA ASN A 26 14.07 -12.12 -0.56
C ASN A 26 14.08 -11.09 0.59
N SER A 27 12.96 -10.42 0.85
CA SER A 27 12.77 -9.55 2.00
C SER A 27 11.46 -9.90 2.70
N LYS A 28 11.28 -9.36 3.90
CA LYS A 28 10.03 -9.40 4.66
C LYS A 28 9.15 -8.16 4.38
N ASP A 29 9.55 -7.32 3.43
CA ASP A 29 8.84 -6.10 3.10
C ASP A 29 7.57 -6.42 2.31
N THR A 30 6.45 -5.91 2.81
CA THR A 30 5.18 -5.91 2.12
C THR A 30 4.73 -4.48 1.86
N TYR A 31 4.34 -4.22 0.63
CA TYR A 31 3.86 -2.93 0.17
C TYR A 31 2.36 -2.99 -0.04
N ILE A 32 1.63 -2.04 0.56
CA ILE A 32 0.22 -1.80 0.26
C ILE A 32 0.17 -0.46 -0.46
N ILE A 33 -0.30 -0.45 -1.71
CA ILE A 33 -0.27 0.74 -2.56
C ILE A 33 -1.71 1.10 -2.90
N ASP A 34 -2.05 2.36 -2.66
CA ASP A 34 -3.35 2.94 -2.95
C ASP A 34 -3.11 4.22 -3.77
N GLN A 35 -3.58 4.23 -5.01
CA GLN A 35 -3.50 5.33 -5.96
C GLN A 35 -4.60 6.35 -5.67
N THR A 36 -4.71 6.81 -4.42
CA THR A 36 -5.60 7.94 -4.14
C THR A 36 -4.90 9.24 -4.48
N VAL A 37 -5.38 9.91 -5.52
CA VAL A 37 -5.09 11.31 -5.82
C VAL A 37 -6.23 12.15 -5.24
N SER A 38 -5.96 12.88 -4.16
CA SER A 38 -6.87 13.91 -3.66
C SER A 38 -6.20 15.27 -3.83
N TYR A 39 -6.70 16.05 -4.78
CA TYR A 39 -6.37 17.47 -4.95
C TYR A 39 -7.62 18.29 -4.65
N GLU A 40 -7.97 18.40 -3.38
CA GLU A 40 -8.93 19.40 -2.92
C GLU A 40 -8.17 20.59 -2.35
N GLY A 41 -7.76 21.51 -3.23
CA GLY A 41 -7.20 22.80 -2.85
C GLY A 41 -5.67 22.92 -2.92
N ASN A 42 -5.19 24.14 -2.68
CA ASN A 42 -3.79 24.52 -2.76
C ASN A 42 -3.05 24.28 -1.43
N ASP A 43 -3.44 23.26 -0.67
CA ASP A 43 -2.83 22.92 0.62
C ASP A 43 -1.57 22.08 0.40
N ILE A 44 -0.43 22.66 0.73
CA ILE A 44 0.88 22.03 0.61
C ILE A 44 1.03 20.78 1.51
N ASN A 45 0.22 20.68 2.57
CA ASN A 45 0.25 19.56 3.51
C ASN A 45 -0.79 18.46 3.20
N GLN A 46 -1.61 18.65 2.16
CA GLN A 46 -2.67 17.71 1.80
C GLN A 46 -2.12 16.30 1.56
N ALA A 47 -0.97 16.19 0.89
CA ALA A 47 -0.34 14.90 0.61
C ALA A 47 0.03 14.14 1.90
N GLU A 48 0.55 14.83 2.92
CA GLU A 48 0.91 14.23 4.20
C GLU A 48 -0.34 13.83 5.00
N ALA A 49 -1.36 14.68 5.02
CA ALA A 49 -2.62 14.39 5.70
C ALA A 49 -3.30 13.16 5.11
N VAL A 50 -3.39 13.09 3.77
CA VAL A 50 -3.95 11.94 3.04
C VAL A 50 -3.12 10.68 3.30
N HIS A 51 -1.78 10.78 3.28
CA HIS A 51 -0.91 9.65 3.61
C HIS A 51 -1.18 9.12 5.02
N LYS A 52 -1.23 10.01 6.02
CA LYS A 52 -1.52 9.64 7.42
C LYS A 52 -2.87 8.97 7.59
N GLU A 53 -3.92 9.53 6.98
CA GLU A 53 -5.26 8.97 7.04
C GLU A 53 -5.29 7.53 6.52
N LYS A 54 -4.65 7.29 5.38
CA LYS A 54 -4.69 5.99 4.73
C LYS A 54 -3.75 4.96 5.35
N CYS A 55 -2.59 5.39 5.86
CA CYS A 55 -1.80 4.54 6.74
C CYS A 55 -2.65 4.06 7.91
N ALA A 56 -3.36 4.96 8.59
CA ALA A 56 -4.24 4.59 9.70
C ALA A 56 -5.40 3.66 9.27
N MET A 57 -5.95 3.83 8.07
CA MET A 57 -6.99 2.92 7.54
C MET A 57 -6.45 1.51 7.25
N PHE A 58 -5.32 1.39 6.55
CA PHE A 58 -4.76 0.09 6.17
C PHE A 58 -4.06 -0.61 7.31
N GLU A 59 -3.58 0.11 8.33
CA GLU A 59 -3.09 -0.48 9.58
C GLU A 59 -4.15 -1.38 10.23
N LYS A 60 -5.41 -0.94 10.26
CA LYS A 60 -6.54 -1.75 10.75
C LYS A 60 -6.81 -3.00 9.91
N CYS A 61 -6.32 -3.04 8.67
CA CYS A 61 -6.51 -4.16 7.74
C CYS A 61 -5.35 -5.18 7.77
N ILE A 62 -4.24 -4.88 8.46
CA ILE A 62 -3.02 -5.71 8.48
C ILE A 62 -3.30 -7.13 8.95
N LYS A 63 -4.16 -7.30 9.97
CA LYS A 63 -4.49 -8.63 10.51
C LYS A 63 -5.13 -9.52 9.45
N PHE A 64 -6.02 -8.97 8.65
CA PHE A 64 -6.65 -9.68 7.55
C PHE A 64 -5.63 -10.11 6.50
N TYR A 65 -4.75 -9.19 6.10
CA TYR A 65 -3.71 -9.51 5.11
C TYR A 65 -2.70 -10.54 5.59
N LYS A 66 -2.24 -10.45 6.85
CA LYS A 66 -1.37 -11.47 7.46
C LYS A 66 -2.03 -12.85 7.47
N LYS A 67 -3.36 -12.92 7.67
CA LYS A 67 -4.10 -14.18 7.60
C LYS A 67 -4.20 -14.70 6.16
N LYS A 68 -4.53 -13.83 5.21
CA LYS A 68 -4.74 -14.18 3.79
C LYS A 68 -3.43 -14.59 3.08
N TYR A 69 -2.32 -13.94 3.40
CA TYR A 69 -1.03 -14.10 2.73
C TYR A 69 0.06 -14.64 3.66
N ARG A 70 -0.32 -15.47 4.64
CA ARG A 70 0.54 -15.92 5.77
C ARG A 70 1.97 -16.33 5.39
N GLU A 71 2.15 -16.97 4.24
CA GLU A 71 3.46 -17.48 3.78
C GLU A 71 4.39 -16.39 3.22
N GLN A 72 3.83 -15.24 2.83
CA GLN A 72 4.50 -14.18 2.09
C GLN A 72 4.51 -12.85 2.85
N PHE A 73 3.55 -12.67 3.76
CA PHE A 73 3.46 -11.48 4.59
C PHE A 73 4.59 -11.48 5.61
N GLY A 74 5.56 -10.59 5.39
CA GLY A 74 6.65 -10.41 6.33
C GLY A 74 6.27 -9.49 7.50
N SER A 75 7.28 -9.14 8.30
CA SER A 75 7.13 -8.33 9.50
C SER A 75 7.00 -6.83 9.20
N GLU A 76 7.50 -6.38 8.06
CA GLU A 76 7.61 -4.96 7.73
C GLU A 76 6.58 -4.60 6.66
N ILE A 77 5.76 -3.60 6.96
CA ILE A 77 4.63 -3.19 6.14
C ILE A 77 4.82 -1.72 5.83
N ILE A 78 4.90 -1.42 4.55
CA ILE A 78 5.11 -0.07 4.04
C ILE A 78 3.90 0.27 3.19
N VAL A 79 3.20 1.34 3.55
CA VAL A 79 2.02 1.81 2.82
C VAL A 79 2.45 2.95 1.92
N PHE A 80 2.27 2.80 0.61
CA PHE A 80 2.57 3.83 -0.38
C PHE A 80 1.28 4.47 -0.90
N MET A 81 1.32 5.79 -1.00
CA MET A 81 0.16 6.64 -1.25
C MET A 81 0.50 7.65 -2.33
N GLY A 82 -0.19 7.59 -3.47
CA GLY A 82 -0.08 8.59 -4.54
C GLY A 82 1.04 8.38 -5.56
N PHE A 83 0.86 8.96 -6.75
CA PHE A 83 1.68 8.77 -7.95
C PHE A 83 3.15 9.18 -7.78
N GLY A 84 3.45 10.15 -6.89
CA GLY A 84 4.80 10.66 -6.66
C GLY A 84 5.69 9.75 -5.80
N LEU A 85 5.09 9.01 -4.84
CA LEU A 85 5.82 8.11 -3.94
C LEU A 85 6.07 6.72 -4.55
N VAL A 86 5.30 6.33 -5.57
CA VAL A 86 5.53 5.10 -6.36
C VAL A 86 6.92 5.13 -7.01
N LEU A 87 7.38 6.31 -7.44
CA LEU A 87 8.71 6.48 -8.02
C LEU A 87 9.83 6.25 -6.99
N GLU A 88 9.66 6.69 -5.75
CA GLU A 88 10.62 6.45 -4.66
C GLU A 88 10.59 4.99 -4.19
N ALA A 89 9.43 4.34 -4.20
CA ALA A 89 9.32 2.90 -3.97
C ALA A 89 10.06 2.08 -5.03
N GLN A 90 10.04 2.52 -6.30
CA GLN A 90 10.84 1.93 -7.38
C GLN A 90 12.35 2.13 -7.16
N LEU A 91 12.77 3.25 -6.56
CA LEU A 91 14.18 3.57 -6.27
C LEU A 91 14.73 2.84 -5.03
N LEU A 92 13.92 2.61 -3.99
CA LEU A 92 14.33 1.94 -2.73
C LEU A 92 14.29 0.40 -2.79
N GLY A 93 13.82 -0.18 -3.90
CA GLY A 93 13.63 -1.62 -4.04
C GLY A 93 13.77 -2.07 -5.49
N GLY A 94 15.02 -2.23 -5.91
CA GLY A 94 15.47 -2.67 -7.24
C GLY A 94 14.44 -3.42 -8.10
N ASN A 95 14.28 -2.92 -9.33
CA ASN A 95 13.73 -3.64 -10.48
C ASN A 95 12.31 -4.21 -10.29
N MET A 96 11.43 -3.48 -9.60
CA MET A 96 10.00 -3.67 -9.75
C MET A 96 9.53 -2.94 -11.01
N ASN A 97 9.52 -3.67 -12.13
CA ASN A 97 8.95 -3.23 -13.41
C ASN A 97 7.43 -3.08 -13.29
N PHE A 98 6.97 -2.00 -12.67
CA PHE A 98 5.64 -1.47 -12.90
C PHE A 98 5.70 -0.66 -14.19
N TRP A 99 5.08 -1.20 -15.26
CA TRP A 99 4.84 -0.59 -16.57
C TRP A 99 5.98 -0.61 -17.62
N THR A 100 6.03 -1.67 -18.42
CA THR A 100 6.11 -1.52 -19.88
C THR A 100 5.00 -2.36 -20.53
N ARG A 101 3.84 -1.74 -20.71
CA ARG A 101 2.96 -1.95 -21.86
C ARG A 101 2.27 -0.64 -22.18
#